data_AF-A0A1V5QUI0-F1
#
_entry.id   AF-A0A1V5QUI0-F1
#
_cell.length_a   1.000
_cell.length_b   1.000
_cell.length_c   1.000
_cell.angle_alpha   90.00
_cell.angle_beta   90.00
_cell.angle_gamma   90.00
#
_symmetry.space_group_name_H-M   'P 1'
#
loop_
_entity.id
_entity.type
_entity.pdbx_description
1 polymer ?
#
loop_
_entity_poly.entity_id
_entity_poly.type
_entity_poly.pdbx_seq_one_letter_code
_entity_poly.pdbx_strand_id
1 'polypeptide(L)'
;MSGFEDYQHELTGIDAQIAHYAAICGLSLDKPVSRGEIEALLQSLPAQHGPGDARQTLQALLILRIRLETEMTELGYHPPELRLSPHASYR
;
A
#
# COMPACT_ATOMS: atom_id res chain seq x y z
N MET A 1 22.66 11.25 1.23
CA MET A 1 21.25 10.87 1.16
C MET A 1 21.02 9.87 2.27
N SER A 2 20.17 10.19 3.24
CA SER A 2 19.87 9.29 4.37
C SER A 2 18.79 8.31 3.94
N GLY A 3 18.91 7.02 4.27
CA GLY A 3 17.94 5.99 3.87
C GLY A 3 16.49 6.31 4.25
N PHE A 4 16.25 7.20 5.22
CA PHE A 4 14.91 7.71 5.57
C PHE A 4 14.20 8.45 4.43
N GLU A 5 14.90 9.31 3.69
CA GLU A 5 14.31 10.04 2.55
C GLU A 5 13.93 9.06 1.41
N ASP A 6 14.74 8.02 1.23
CA ASP A 6 14.49 6.95 0.26
C ASP A 6 13.26 6.12 0.67
N TYR A 7 13.15 5.74 1.96
CA TYR A 7 11.99 4.99 2.48
C TYR A 7 10.68 5.77 2.34
N GLN A 8 10.66 7.07 2.63
CA GLN A 8 9.44 7.88 2.48
C GLN A 8 9.02 8.00 1.02
N HIS A 9 9.97 8.16 0.11
CA HIS A 9 9.70 8.25 -1.32
C HIS A 9 9.16 6.92 -1.86
N GLU A 10 9.80 5.81 -1.50
CA GLU A 10 9.38 4.46 -1.90
C GLU A 10 7.98 4.13 -1.38
N LEU A 11 7.71 4.41 -0.09
CA LEU A 11 6.40 4.19 0.51
C LEU A 11 5.31 5.02 -0.17
N THR A 12 5.59 6.29 -0.49
CA THR A 12 4.65 7.14 -1.24
C THR A 12 4.35 6.59 -2.64
N GLY A 13 5.37 6.06 -3.33
CA GLY A 13 5.21 5.42 -4.62
C GLY A 13 4.36 4.15 -4.55
N ILE A 14 4.57 3.32 -3.53
CA ILE A 14 3.76 2.12 -3.28
C ILE A 14 2.31 2.50 -2.97
N ASP A 15 2.09 3.48 -2.09
CA ASP A 15 0.76 3.94 -1.70
C ASP A 15 -0.06 4.46 -2.89
N ALA A 16 0.59 5.18 -3.83
CA ALA A 16 -0.06 5.65 -5.06
C ALA A 16 -0.49 4.49 -5.97
N GLN A 17 0.34 3.44 -6.09
CA GLN A 17 -0.02 2.25 -6.87
C GLN A 17 -1.12 1.44 -6.18
N ILE A 18 -1.07 1.30 -4.85
CA ILE A 18 -2.16 0.68 -4.07
C ILE A 18 -3.47 1.42 -4.35
N ALA A 19 -3.45 2.75 -4.35
CA ALA A 19 -4.63 3.56 -4.66
C ALA A 19 -5.20 3.23 -6.04
N HIS A 20 -4.34 3.19 -7.04
CA HIS A 20 -4.71 2.90 -8.42
C HIS A 20 -5.38 1.53 -8.57
N TYR A 21 -4.74 0.47 -8.05
CA TYR A 21 -5.27 -0.90 -8.18
C TYR A 21 -6.46 -1.17 -7.26
N ALA A 22 -6.53 -0.53 -6.09
CA ALA A 22 -7.71 -0.57 -5.22
C ALA A 22 -8.94 0.00 -5.95
N ALA A 23 -8.79 1.14 -6.62
CA ALA A 23 -9.86 1.75 -7.42
C ALA A 23 -10.32 0.83 -8.56
N ILE A 24 -9.40 0.19 -9.29
CA ILE A 24 -9.74 -0.81 -10.33
C ILE A 24 -10.51 -2.00 -9.72
N CYS A 25 -10.16 -2.40 -8.50
CA CYS A 25 -10.83 -3.49 -7.79
C CYS A 25 -12.18 -3.08 -7.15
N GLY A 26 -12.59 -1.81 -7.25
CA GLY A 26 -13.80 -1.28 -6.62
C GLY A 26 -13.68 -1.08 -5.10
N LEU A 27 -12.45 -1.06 -4.57
CA LEU A 27 -12.17 -0.80 -3.16
C LEU A 27 -11.93 0.70 -2.98
N SER A 28 -12.65 1.31 -2.03
CA SER A 28 -12.39 2.68 -1.59
C SER A 28 -11.74 2.63 -0.22
N LEU A 29 -10.55 3.21 -0.08
CA LEU A 29 -9.95 3.47 1.25
C LEU A 29 -10.09 4.97 1.51
N ASP A 30 -11.27 5.37 2.00
CA ASP A 30 -11.64 6.75 2.33
C ASP A 30 -11.05 7.24 3.67
N LYS A 31 -10.40 6.34 4.39
CA LYS A 31 -9.80 6.58 5.72
C LYS A 31 -8.35 6.08 5.73
N PRO A 32 -7.49 6.63 6.60
CA PRO A 32 -6.20 6.03 6.88
C PRO A 32 -6.39 4.55 7.24
N VAL A 33 -5.60 3.69 6.61
CA VAL A 33 -5.65 2.24 6.80
C VAL A 33 -4.43 1.84 7.61
N SER A 34 -4.68 1.28 8.79
CA SER A 34 -3.65 0.73 9.65
C SER A 34 -3.04 -0.54 9.07
N ARG A 35 -1.83 -0.89 9.50
CA ARG A 35 -1.19 -2.16 9.12
C ARG A 35 -2.10 -3.38 9.36
N GLY A 36 -2.82 -3.41 10.48
CA GLY A 36 -3.75 -4.51 10.79
C GLY A 36 -4.92 -4.59 9.81
N GLU A 37 -5.44 -3.45 9.34
CA GLU A 37 -6.48 -3.43 8.32
C GLU A 37 -5.96 -3.85 6.94
N ILE A 38 -4.70 -3.55 6.61
CA ILE A 38 -4.04 -4.04 5.38
C ILE A 38 -3.91 -5.55 5.43
N GLU A 39 -3.49 -6.11 6.56
CA GLU A 39 -3.39 -7.57 6.76
C GLU A 39 -4.77 -8.24 6.66
N ALA A 40 -5.81 -7.64 7.25
CA ALA A 40 -7.19 -8.13 7.11
C ALA A 40 -7.68 -8.07 5.65
N LEU A 41 -7.38 -6.98 4.93
CA LEU A 41 -7.70 -6.83 3.52
C LEU A 41 -7.03 -7.94 2.69
N LEU A 42 -5.74 -8.20 2.93
CA LEU A 42 -5.00 -9.29 2.29
C LEU A 42 -5.63 -10.66 2.52
N GLN A 43 -6.12 -10.93 3.73
CA GLN A 43 -6.81 -12.19 4.06
C GLN A 43 -8.20 -12.28 3.40
N SER A 44 -8.85 -11.14 3.17
CA SER A 44 -10.18 -11.08 2.55
C SER A 44 -10.16 -11.15 1.03
N LEU A 45 -9.03 -10.83 0.38
CA LEU A 45 -8.87 -10.93 -1.06
C LEU A 45 -8.81 -12.41 -1.45
N PRO A 46 -9.84 -12.96 -2.14
CA PRO A 46 -9.82 -14.35 -2.55
C PRO A 46 -8.61 -14.61 -3.45
N ALA A 47 -8.01 -15.79 -3.32
CA ALA A 47 -6.91 -16.25 -4.18
C ALA A 47 -7.42 -16.45 -5.63
N GLN A 48 -7.63 -15.36 -6.36
CA GLN A 48 -8.00 -15.39 -7.76
C GLN A 48 -6.74 -15.51 -8.60
N HIS A 49 -6.67 -16.59 -9.36
CA HIS A 49 -5.55 -16.95 -10.20
C HIS A 49 -5.85 -16.50 -11.64
N GLY A 50 -5.10 -15.51 -12.11
CA GLY A 50 -5.07 -15.10 -13.51
C GLY A 50 -3.93 -14.11 -13.76
N PRO A 51 -3.06 -14.33 -14.76
CA PRO A 51 -2.02 -13.35 -15.11
C PRO A 51 -2.69 -12.03 -15.55
N GLY A 52 -2.31 -10.92 -14.91
CA GLY A 52 -2.82 -9.58 -15.25
C GLY A 52 -4.04 -9.12 -14.46
N ASP A 53 -4.43 -9.79 -13.38
CA ASP A 53 -5.52 -9.32 -12.52
C ASP A 53 -5.06 -8.15 -11.61
N ALA A 54 -5.80 -7.05 -11.65
CA ALA A 54 -5.61 -5.91 -10.76
C ALA A 54 -5.62 -6.31 -9.28
N ARG A 55 -6.37 -7.37 -8.92
CA ARG A 55 -6.40 -7.93 -7.56
C ARG A 55 -5.07 -8.56 -7.16
N GLN A 56 -4.44 -9.31 -8.06
CA GLN A 56 -3.13 -9.90 -7.80
C GLN A 56 -2.06 -8.82 -7.63
N THR A 57 -2.12 -7.78 -8.47
CA THR A 57 -1.21 -6.64 -8.37
C THR A 57 -1.41 -5.87 -7.06
N LEU A 58 -2.67 -5.61 -6.68
CA LEU A 58 -3.01 -5.00 -5.40
C LEU A 58 -2.48 -5.82 -4.22
N GLN A 59 -2.67 -7.15 -4.25
CA GLN A 59 -2.17 -8.05 -3.21
C GLN A 59 -0.64 -7.97 -3.08
N ALA A 60 0.09 -7.99 -4.20
CA ALA A 60 1.54 -7.87 -4.21
C ALA A 60 2.02 -6.53 -3.64
N LEU A 61 1.35 -5.42 -3.98
CA LEU A 61 1.67 -4.08 -3.47
C LEU A 61 1.42 -3.95 -1.97
N LEU A 62 0.31 -4.50 -1.46
CA LEU A 62 0.00 -4.51 -0.02
C LEU A 62 1.05 -5.32 0.76
N ILE A 63 1.51 -6.45 0.23
CA ILE A 63 2.60 -7.25 0.82
C ILE A 63 3.91 -6.46 0.81
N LEU A 64 4.24 -5.81 -0.30
CA LEU A 64 5.46 -5.00 -0.43
C LEU A 64 5.47 -3.86 0.59
N ARG A 65 4.33 -3.17 0.75
CA ARG A 65 4.18 -2.12 1.76
C ARG A 65 4.45 -2.64 3.17
N ILE A 66 3.86 -3.78 3.56
CA ILE A 66 4.09 -4.37 4.90
C ILE A 66 5.56 -4.73 5.11
N ARG A 67 6.25 -5.22 4.08
CA ARG A 67 7.69 -5.50 4.17
C ARG A 67 8.48 -4.23 4.43
N LEU A 68 8.22 -3.17 3.65
CA LEU A 68 8.90 -1.88 3.82
C LEU A 68 8.64 -1.28 5.21
N GLU A 69 7.41 -1.35 5.72
CA GLU A 69 7.10 -0.93 7.09
C GLU A 69 7.88 -1.72 8.14
N THR A 70 8.06 -3.02 7.91
CA THR A 70 8.79 -3.90 8.81
C THR A 70 10.26 -3.51 8.84
N GLU A 71 10.89 -3.31 7.68
CA GLU A 71 12.27 -2.82 7.58
C GLU A 71 12.44 -1.44 8.24
N MET A 72 11.53 -0.50 7.98
CA MET A 72 11.52 0.80 8.62
C MET A 72 11.44 0.67 10.15
N THR A 73 10.57 -0.20 10.66
CA THR A 73 10.39 -0.44 12.11
C THR A 73 11.64 -1.08 12.73
N GLU A 74 12.26 -2.05 12.05
CA GLU A 74 13.50 -2.70 12.49
C GLU A 74 14.68 -1.72 12.60
N LEU A 75 14.67 -0.67 11.77
CA LEU A 75 15.64 0.43 11.80
C LEU A 75 15.27 1.56 12.79
N GLY A 76 14.16 1.41 13.53
CA GLY A 76 13.71 2.38 14.54
C GLY A 76 12.88 3.55 14.00
N TYR A 77 12.40 3.46 12.75
CA TYR A 77 11.47 4.43 12.18
C TYR A 77 10.01 4.10 12.50
N HIS A 78 9.14 5.10 12.36
CA HIS A 78 7.70 4.96 12.48
C HIS A 78 7.05 5.16 11.11
N PRO A 79 6.67 4.08 10.40
CA PRO A 79 6.00 4.21 9.12
C PRO A 79 4.66 4.94 9.25
N PRO A 80 4.32 5.84 8.32
CA PRO A 80 3.01 6.46 8.28
C PRO A 80 1.93 5.44 7.88
N GLU A 81 0.71 5.65 8.38
CA GLU A 81 -0.47 4.90 7.95
C GLU A 81 -0.74 5.10 6.45
N LEU A 82 -1.26 4.07 5.78
CA LEU A 82 -1.64 4.13 4.38
C LEU A 82 -2.79 5.13 4.22
N ARG A 83 -2.56 6.24 3.53
CA ARG A 83 -3.60 7.21 3.19
C ARG A 83 -3.84 7.21 1.70
N LEU A 84 -4.92 6.57 1.27
CA LEU A 84 -5.35 6.76 -0.11
C LEU A 84 -6.07 8.11 -0.20
N SER A 85 -5.35 9.13 -0.65
CA SER A 85 -6.02 10.37 -1.03
C SER A 85 -6.88 10.09 -2.26
N PRO A 86 -8.18 10.43 -2.27
CA PRO A 86 -8.97 10.40 -3.49
C PRO A 86 -8.43 11.51 -4.39
N HIS A 87 -7.57 11.15 -5.34
CA HIS A 87 -6.94 12.08 -6.28
C HIS A 87 -6.51 13.41 -5.63
N ALA A 88 -5.24 13.52 -5.23
CA ALA A 88 -4.61 14.83 -5.34
C ALA A 88 -4.65 15.20 -6.82
N SER A 89 -5.67 15.98 -7.19
CA SER A 89 -5.73 16.66 -8.48
C SER A 89 -4.48 17.52 -8.52
N TYR A 90 -3.50 17.11 -9.33
CA TYR A 90 -2.45 18.00 -9.79
C TYR A 90 -3.15 19.14 -10.52
N ARG A 91 -3.23 20.31 -9.86
CA ARG A 91 -3.44 21.59 -10.52
C ARG A 91 -2.09 22.17 -10.89
#